data_AF-L8Y9W0-F1
#
_entry.id   AF-L8Y9W0-F1
#
_cell.length_a   1.000
_cell.length_b   1.000
_cell.length_c   1.000
_cell.angle_alpha   90.00
_cell.angle_beta   90.00
_cell.angle_gamma   90.00
#
_symmetry.space_group_name_H-M   'P 1'
#
loop_
_entity.id
_entity.type
_entity.pdbx_description
1 polymer ?
#
loop_
_entity_poly.entity_id
_entity_poly.type
_entity_poly.pdbx_seq_one_letter_code
_entity_poly.pdbx_strand_id
1 'polypeptide(L)'
;MRKADLWLIRTFWDLEFPRPLLPNYVLVGGLHCKPAKALPKEMEDFVQSSGENGVVVFSLGSMVSNMTEDRANVIASALAKIPQKVS
;
A
#
# COMPACT_ATOMS: atom_id res chain seq x y z
N MET A 1 29.09 1.04 -0.81
CA MET A 1 28.49 2.24 -1.40
C MET A 1 29.55 3.34 -1.43
N ARG A 2 30.15 3.63 -2.58
CA ARG A 2 31.29 4.56 -2.67
C ARG A 2 30.88 5.80 -3.49
N LYS A 3 31.00 6.97 -2.84
CA LYS A 3 30.86 8.36 -3.32
C LYS A 3 29.52 8.71 -4.01
N ALA A 4 28.58 9.21 -3.22
CA ALA A 4 27.50 10.08 -3.72
C ALA A 4 27.49 11.36 -2.89
N ASP A 5 27.41 12.50 -3.57
CA ASP A 5 27.40 13.83 -2.94
C ASP A 5 26.04 14.17 -2.32
N LEU A 6 24.97 13.47 -2.73
CA LEU A 6 23.61 13.62 -2.23
C LEU A 6 22.90 12.27 -2.19
N TRP A 7 22.11 12.04 -1.14
CA TRP A 7 21.27 10.86 -0.97
C TRP A 7 19.80 11.27 -0.85
N LEU A 8 19.01 10.92 -1.85
CA LEU A 8 17.55 11.08 -1.82
C LEU A 8 16.93 9.79 -1.25
N ILE A 9 16.36 9.87 -0.05
CA ILE A 9 15.78 8.72 0.64
C ILE A 9 14.26 8.80 0.59
N ARG A 10 13.62 7.76 0.03
CA ARG A 10 12.15 7.71 -0.15
C ARG A 10 11.40 7.38 1.15
N THR A 11 11.51 8.25 2.13
CA THR A 11 10.81 8.18 3.44
C THR A 11 10.66 9.59 4.02
N PHE A 12 10.02 9.72 5.18
CA PHE A 12 9.95 10.96 5.96
C PHE A 12 10.42 10.72 7.40
N TRP A 13 10.79 11.80 8.09
CA TRP A 13 11.39 11.75 9.42
C TRP A 13 10.44 11.23 10.51
N ASP A 14 9.14 11.35 10.28
CA ASP A 14 8.05 10.93 11.17
C ASP A 14 7.64 9.46 10.98
N LEU A 15 8.11 8.81 9.90
CA LEU A 15 7.84 7.40 9.59
C LEU A 15 8.98 6.46 10.00
N GLU A 16 10.13 7.00 10.41
CA GLU A 16 11.35 6.24 10.69
C GLU A 16 11.80 6.43 12.14
N PHE A 17 12.52 5.44 12.66
CA PHE A 17 13.14 5.58 13.97
C PHE A 17 14.18 6.72 13.97
N PRO A 18 14.21 7.59 15.01
CA PRO A 18 15.15 8.70 15.08
C PRO A 18 16.60 8.21 15.06
N ARG A 19 17.39 8.74 14.12
CA ARG A 19 18.82 8.45 14.01
C ARG A 19 19.56 9.64 13.39
N PRO A 20 20.84 9.84 13.71
CA PRO A 20 21.66 10.85 13.04
C PRO A 20 21.69 10.61 11.52
N LEU A 21 21.42 11.66 10.75
CA LEU A 21 21.58 11.68 9.29
C LEU A 21 22.78 12.55 8.93
N LEU A 22 23.51 12.17 7.89
CA LEU A 22 24.58 13.01 7.36
C LEU A 22 23.96 14.24 6.66
N PRO A 23 24.66 15.39 6.59
CA PRO A 23 24.13 16.60 5.96
C PRO A 23 23.70 16.43 4.50
N ASN A 24 24.24 15.43 3.80
CA ASN A 24 23.92 15.13 2.41
C ASN A 24 22.75 14.14 2.23
N TYR A 25 21.99 13.83 3.29
CA TYR A 25 20.77 13.03 3.20
C TYR A 25 19.55 13.94 3.15
N VAL A 26 18.72 13.76 2.13
CA VAL A 26 17.45 14.47 1.96
C VAL A 26 16.33 13.45 1.91
N LEU A 27 15.40 13.58 2.84
CA LEU A 27 14.22 12.73 2.91
C LEU A 27 13.17 13.25 1.92
N VAL A 28 12.79 12.40 0.97
CA VAL A 28 11.86 12.68 -0.12
C VAL A 28 10.78 11.58 -0.16
N GLY A 29 9.88 11.59 0.80
CA GLY A 29 8.74 10.67 0.77
C GLY A 29 7.72 11.05 -0.30
N GLY A 30 6.78 10.13 -0.57
CA GLY A 30 5.65 10.41 -1.45
C GLY A 30 5.98 10.62 -2.94
N LEU A 31 7.20 10.27 -3.41
CA LEU A 31 7.62 10.48 -4.81
C LEU A 31 6.67 9.87 -5.86
N HIS A 32 5.93 8.81 -5.51
CA HIS A 32 4.96 8.17 -6.39
C HIS A 32 3.51 8.59 -6.11
N CYS A 33 3.28 9.35 -5.05
CA CYS A 33 1.95 9.81 -4.68
C CYS A 33 1.47 10.85 -5.69
N LYS A 34 0.22 10.72 -6.11
CA LYS A 34 -0.47 11.70 -6.96
C LYS A 34 -1.74 12.13 -6.21
N PRO A 35 -2.29 13.33 -6.50
CA PRO A 35 -3.60 13.69 -6.01
C PRO A 35 -4.60 12.57 -6.32
N ALA A 36 -5.45 12.24 -5.34
CA ALA A 36 -6.49 11.25 -5.54
C ALA A 36 -7.39 11.68 -6.69
N LYS A 37 -7.70 10.74 -7.58
CA LYS A 37 -8.70 10.91 -8.63
C LYS A 37 -9.99 10.24 -8.19
N ALA A 38 -11.11 10.68 -8.75
CA ALA A 38 -12.37 9.97 -8.59
C ALA A 38 -12.21 8.51 -9.03
N LEU A 39 -12.88 7.60 -8.33
CA LEU A 39 -12.87 6.18 -8.70
C LEU A 39 -13.62 5.99 -10.02
N PRO A 40 -13.21 5.01 -10.84
CA PRO A 40 -14.05 4.53 -11.93
C PRO A 40 -15.42 4.12 -11.39
N LYS A 41 -16.49 4.38 -12.16
CA LYS A 41 -17.87 4.19 -11.71
C LYS A 41 -18.14 2.81 -11.10
N GLU A 42 -17.66 1.74 -11.73
CA GLU A 42 -17.81 0.38 -11.23
C GLU A 42 -17.18 0.17 -9.84
N MET A 43 -16.01 0.78 -9.61
CA MET A 43 -15.31 0.68 -8.33
C MET A 43 -15.97 1.54 -7.26
N GLU A 44 -16.46 2.73 -7.64
CA GLU A 44 -17.27 3.57 -6.76
C GLU A 44 -18.54 2.82 -6.33
N ASP A 45 -19.29 2.26 -7.28
CA ASP A 45 -20.51 1.48 -7.01
C ASP A 45 -20.21 0.28 -6.08
N PHE A 46 -19.08 -0.41 -6.29
CA PHE A 46 -18.62 -1.47 -5.40
C PHE A 46 -18.36 -0.96 -3.98
N VAL A 47 -17.60 0.13 -3.82
CA VAL A 47 -17.27 0.70 -2.50
C VAL A 47 -18.53 1.18 -1.78
N GLN A 48 -19.38 1.95 -2.47
CA GLN A 48 -20.60 2.52 -1.89
C GLN A 48 -21.62 1.44 -1.51
N SER A 49 -21.67 0.32 -2.25
CA SER A 49 -22.54 -0.80 -1.90
C SER A 49 -22.15 -1.55 -0.62
N SER A 50 -20.99 -1.25 -0.02
CA SER A 50 -20.57 -1.82 1.27
C SER A 50 -21.23 -1.14 2.48
N GLY A 51 -21.87 0.03 2.28
CA GLY A 51 -22.55 0.76 3.34
C GLY A 51 -21.62 1.10 4.51
N GLU A 52 -22.11 0.88 5.74
CA GLU A 52 -21.38 1.24 6.97
C GLU A 52 -20.22 0.30 7.32
N ASN A 53 -20.16 -0.90 6.73
CA ASN A 53 -19.14 -1.89 7.06
C ASN A 53 -17.75 -1.50 6.54
N GLY A 54 -17.68 -0.68 5.49
CA GLY A 54 -16.44 -0.29 4.83
C GLY A 54 -15.89 -1.36 3.87
N VAL A 55 -14.66 -1.16 3.37
CA VAL A 55 -14.05 -2.02 2.34
C VAL A 55 -12.65 -2.44 2.75
N VAL A 56 -12.23 -3.64 2.35
CA VAL A 56 -10.85 -4.12 2.46
C VAL A 56 -10.23 -4.18 1.07
N VAL A 57 -9.11 -3.49 0.88
CA VAL A 57 -8.28 -3.62 -0.33
C VAL A 57 -7.17 -4.62 -0.03
N PHE A 58 -7.15 -5.74 -0.75
CA PHE A 58 -6.14 -6.78 -0.59
C PHE A 58 -5.18 -6.80 -1.79
N SER A 59 -3.88 -6.67 -1.52
CA SER A 59 -2.84 -6.79 -2.54
C SER A 59 -1.56 -7.37 -1.95
N LEU A 60 -0.91 -8.25 -2.71
CA LEU A 60 0.41 -8.83 -2.37
C LEU A 60 1.57 -8.08 -3.03
N GLY A 61 1.28 -6.99 -3.74
CA GLY A 61 2.26 -6.27 -4.55
C GLY A 61 2.70 -7.04 -5.79
N SER A 62 3.64 -6.48 -6.54
CA SER A 62 4.09 -7.02 -7.83
C SER A 62 5.10 -8.17 -7.72
N MET A 63 5.65 -8.42 -6.54
CA MET A 63 6.70 -9.43 -6.34
C MET A 63 6.16 -10.83 -6.12
N VAL A 64 4.87 -10.95 -5.81
CA VAL A 64 4.20 -12.24 -5.76
C VAL A 64 3.56 -12.50 -7.12
N SER A 65 4.22 -13.31 -7.94
CA SER A 65 3.76 -13.66 -9.29
C SER A 65 2.90 -14.92 -9.33
N ASN A 66 2.98 -15.77 -8.31
CA ASN A 66 2.18 -16.99 -8.21
C ASN A 66 1.88 -17.34 -6.75
N MET A 67 0.76 -18.03 -6.54
CA MET A 67 0.32 -18.55 -5.25
C MET A 67 -0.38 -19.89 -5.48
N THR A 68 -0.11 -20.87 -4.61
CA THR A 68 -0.81 -22.15 -4.67
C THR A 68 -2.30 -21.97 -4.34
N GLU A 69 -3.15 -22.78 -4.96
CA GLU A 69 -4.59 -22.72 -4.76
C GLU A 69 -4.97 -22.90 -3.28
N ASP A 70 -4.31 -23.82 -2.57
CA ASP A 70 -4.51 -24.02 -1.12
C ASP A 70 -4.30 -22.73 -0.32
N ARG A 71 -3.24 -21.98 -0.62
CA ARG A 71 -2.95 -20.71 0.07
C ARG A 71 -3.95 -19.63 -0.32
N ALA A 72 -4.32 -19.56 -1.60
CA ALA A 72 -5.34 -18.64 -2.08
C ALA A 72 -6.69 -18.89 -1.38
N ASN A 73 -7.08 -20.15 -1.28
CA ASN A 73 -8.33 -20.58 -0.65
C ASN A 73 -8.34 -20.28 0.85
N VAL A 74 -7.22 -20.47 1.56
CA VAL A 74 -7.11 -20.09 2.98
C VAL A 74 -7.32 -18.59 3.16
N ILE A 75 -6.68 -17.76 2.33
CA ILE A 75 -6.82 -16.30 2.40
C ILE A 75 -8.26 -15.88 2.07
N ALA A 76 -8.82 -16.39 0.98
CA ALA A 76 -10.20 -16.10 0.56
C ALA A 76 -11.21 -16.53 1.63
N SER A 77 -11.03 -17.71 2.24
CA SER A 77 -11.90 -18.22 3.30
C SER A 77 -11.81 -17.39 4.59
N ALA A 78 -10.65 -16.80 4.89
CA ALA A 78 -10.51 -15.89 6.01
C ALA A 78 -11.18 -14.53 5.74
N LEU A 79 -10.96 -13.97 4.55
CA LEU A 79 -11.56 -12.71 4.11
C LEU A 79 -13.09 -12.82 3.94
N ALA A 80 -13.63 -14.00 3.62
CA ALA A 80 -15.08 -14.22 3.55
C ALA A 80 -15.79 -14.17 4.92
N LYS A 81 -15.04 -14.21 6.03
CA LYS A 81 -15.62 -14.20 7.39
C LYS A 81 -15.85 -12.79 7.96
N ILE A 82 -15.33 -11.75 7.31
CA ILE A 82 -15.49 -10.38 7.75
C ILE A 82 -16.66 -9.69 7.02
N PRO A 83 -17.35 -8.72 7.65
CA PRO A 83 -18.53 -8.07 7.06
C PRO A 83 -18.21 -7.07 5.94
N GLN A 84 -16.94 -6.70 5.75
CA GLN A 84 -16.50 -5.79 4.69
C GLN A 84 -16.54 -6.46 3.32
N LYS A 85 -16.86 -5.68 2.28
CA LYS A 85 -16.53 -6.07 0.90
C LYS A 85 -15.02 -6.07 0.70
N VAL A 86 -14.52 -7.04 -0.05
CA VAL A 86 -13.08 -7.23 -0.30
C VAL A 86 -12.79 -7.09 -1.79
N SER A 87 -11.84 -6.23 -2.15
CA SER A 87 -11.34 -6.04 -3.52
C SER A 87 -9.91 -6.53 -3.68
#